data_AF-A0A2W2ACM0-F1
#
_entry.id   AF-A0A2W2ACM0-F1
#
_cell.length_a   1.000
_cell.length_b   1.000
_cell.length_c   1.000
_cell.angle_alpha   90.00
_cell.angle_beta   90.00
_cell.angle_gamma   90.00
#
_symmetry.space_group_name_H-M   'P 1'
#
loop_
_entity.id
_entity.type
_entity.pdbx_description
1 polymer ?
#
loop_
_entity_poly.entity_id
_entity_poly.type
_entity_poly.pdbx_seq_one_letter_code
_entity_poly.pdbx_strand_id
1 'polypeptide(L)'
;MSLTSAIPLSGTLPRPLLGGRAVSRSETVLAWSVAAIAALLLTAAVLFLTNGGRWFVVETPSMGEAAPVGTLVLDMPVQASSLRIGDIVSYRTAANPDVTYTHRIVAIDPDGGIHARGDVNGAVDPWTLTQENLVGAPVLLVPHLGWLFRAAPILLVGTLLIWALTSVFTDRVTRGSLRIAGSSLTVSYAAFVLKPFVNVTTISNTSAKGSVEATVVSSGMFPVRIDAVGGNTVHLVDGEVGRVTIHELTHNGQYQLMSNIDLDPIGWAALIAACLLPLLFCLAIGRVETVRAT
;
A
#
# COMPACT_ATOMS: atom_id res chain seq x y z
N MET A 1 -71.64 -16.68 -29.65
CA MET A 1 -70.94 -17.93 -29.31
C MET A 1 -69.52 -17.82 -29.84
N SER A 2 -68.54 -17.77 -28.94
CA SER A 2 -67.12 -17.60 -29.21
C SER A 2 -66.52 -18.89 -29.77
N LEU A 3 -65.95 -18.86 -30.96
CA LEU A 3 -65.20 -19.97 -31.55
C LEU A 3 -63.75 -19.91 -31.08
N THR A 4 -63.41 -20.75 -30.12
CA THR A 4 -62.03 -20.97 -29.66
C THR A 4 -61.33 -21.86 -30.67
N SER A 5 -60.46 -21.29 -31.51
CA SER A 5 -59.57 -22.07 -32.37
C SER A 5 -58.37 -22.54 -31.55
N ALA A 6 -58.19 -23.85 -31.42
CA ALA A 6 -57.00 -24.45 -30.84
C ALA A 6 -55.91 -24.53 -31.91
N ILE A 7 -54.85 -23.74 -31.75
CA ILE A 7 -53.67 -23.78 -32.62
C ILE A 7 -52.79 -24.95 -32.13
N PRO A 8 -52.45 -25.94 -32.96
CA PRO A 8 -51.53 -27.00 -32.56
C PRO A 8 -50.11 -26.44 -32.45
N LEU A 9 -49.56 -26.42 -31.23
CA LEU A 9 -48.15 -26.13 -30.95
C LEU A 9 -47.27 -27.33 -31.38
N SER A 10 -47.21 -27.61 -32.67
CA SER A 10 -46.13 -28.40 -33.28
C SER A 10 -45.12 -27.44 -33.89
N GLY A 11 -44.41 -26.74 -33.01
CA GLY A 11 -43.22 -25.98 -33.34
C GLY A 11 -42.15 -26.37 -32.34
N THR A 12 -41.08 -27.01 -32.80
CA THR A 12 -39.86 -27.13 -32.02
C THR A 12 -39.38 -25.71 -31.74
N LEU A 13 -39.65 -25.19 -30.54
CA LEU A 13 -39.00 -23.98 -30.07
C LEU A 13 -37.50 -24.25 -30.21
N PRO A 14 -36.75 -23.50 -31.04
CA PRO A 14 -35.31 -23.64 -31.07
C PRO A 14 -34.85 -23.38 -29.64
N ARG A 15 -34.36 -24.43 -28.95
CA ARG A 15 -33.64 -24.26 -27.70
C ARG A 15 -32.64 -23.16 -27.99
N PRO A 16 -32.61 -22.04 -27.23
CA PRO A 16 -31.53 -21.09 -27.39
C PRO A 16 -30.27 -21.92 -27.18
N LEU A 17 -29.55 -22.17 -28.28
CA LEU A 17 -28.24 -22.77 -28.22
C LEU A 17 -27.51 -21.90 -27.21
N LEU A 18 -27.10 -22.48 -26.09
CA LEU A 18 -26.05 -21.91 -25.25
C LEU A 18 -24.82 -21.85 -26.15
N GLY A 19 -24.79 -20.89 -27.06
CA GLY A 19 -23.64 -20.54 -27.84
C GLY A 19 -22.66 -19.98 -26.84
N GLY A 20 -21.79 -20.85 -26.33
CA GLY A 20 -20.60 -20.40 -25.61
C GLY A 20 -19.94 -19.36 -26.49
N ARG A 21 -19.65 -18.17 -25.93
CA ARG A 21 -18.86 -17.15 -26.63
C ARG A 21 -17.64 -17.87 -27.22
N ALA A 22 -17.49 -17.82 -28.53
CA ALA A 22 -16.29 -18.33 -29.18
C ALA A 22 -15.11 -17.53 -28.60
N VAL A 23 -14.32 -18.17 -27.74
CA VAL A 23 -13.15 -17.54 -27.13
C VAL A 23 -12.20 -17.21 -28.28
N SER A 24 -11.91 -15.92 -28.44
CA SER A 24 -10.99 -15.46 -29.47
C SER A 24 -9.58 -15.97 -29.17
N ARG A 25 -8.76 -16.22 -30.21
CA ARG A 25 -7.36 -16.63 -30.03
C ARG A 25 -6.59 -15.66 -29.14
N SER A 26 -6.91 -14.36 -29.18
CA SER A 26 -6.34 -13.32 -28.31
C SER A 26 -6.71 -13.50 -26.83
N GLU A 27 -7.96 -13.85 -26.52
CA GLU A 27 -8.37 -14.13 -25.14
C GLU A 27 -7.66 -15.37 -24.59
N THR A 28 -7.46 -16.40 -25.42
CA THR A 28 -6.69 -17.59 -25.03
C THR A 28 -5.22 -17.29 -24.80
N VAL A 29 -4.57 -16.54 -25.71
CA VAL A 29 -3.17 -16.12 -25.55
C VAL A 29 -2.97 -15.27 -24.31
N LEU A 30 -3.87 -14.30 -24.06
CA LEU A 30 -3.84 -13.48 -22.85
C LEU A 30 -3.96 -14.35 -21.59
N ALA A 31 -4.93 -15.26 -21.56
CA ALA A 31 -5.14 -16.15 -20.41
C ALA A 31 -3.91 -17.01 -20.11
N TRP A 32 -3.30 -17.62 -21.13
CA TRP A 32 -2.08 -18.42 -20.96
C TRP A 32 -0.88 -17.56 -20.54
N SER A 33 -0.77 -16.34 -21.06
CA SER A 33 0.29 -15.41 -20.67
C SER A 33 0.18 -15.04 -19.18
N VAL A 34 -1.03 -14.71 -18.73
CA VAL A 34 -1.32 -14.43 -17.32
C VAL A 34 -1.03 -15.65 -16.45
N ALA A 35 -1.46 -16.85 -16.88
CA ALA A 35 -1.21 -18.09 -16.15
C ALA A 35 0.29 -18.41 -16.05
N ALA A 36 1.05 -18.21 -17.11
CA ALA A 36 2.49 -18.43 -17.13
C ALA A 36 3.23 -17.45 -16.21
N ILE A 37 2.87 -16.16 -16.24
CA ILE A 37 3.42 -15.14 -15.34
C ILE A 37 3.10 -15.49 -13.88
N ALA A 38 1.85 -15.88 -13.59
CA ALA A 38 1.44 -16.28 -12.24
C ALA A 38 2.23 -17.51 -11.75
N ALA A 39 2.41 -18.53 -12.60
CA ALA A 39 3.20 -19.72 -12.25
C ALA A 39 4.68 -19.40 -11.99
N LEU A 40 5.27 -18.50 -12.78
CA LEU A 40 6.64 -18.03 -12.58
C LEU A 40 6.79 -17.30 -11.24
N LEU A 41 5.89 -16.35 -10.94
CA LEU A 41 5.92 -15.60 -9.68
C LEU A 41 5.71 -16.52 -8.46
N LEU A 42 4.80 -17.48 -8.56
CA LEU A 42 4.58 -18.46 -7.50
C LEU A 42 5.84 -19.32 -7.27
N THR A 43 6.48 -19.76 -8.35
CA THR A 43 7.71 -20.55 -8.26
C THR A 43 8.83 -19.72 -7.61
N ALA A 44 9.01 -18.46 -8.03
CA ALA A 44 9.98 -17.55 -7.44
C ALA A 44 9.69 -17.31 -5.94
N ALA A 45 8.43 -17.12 -5.57
CA ALA A 45 8.03 -16.95 -4.17
C ALA A 45 8.31 -18.20 -3.33
N VAL A 46 8.02 -19.40 -3.86
CA VAL A 46 8.34 -20.66 -3.17
C VAL A 46 9.85 -20.82 -3.00
N LEU A 47 10.65 -20.55 -4.04
CA LEU A 47 12.11 -20.58 -3.93
C LEU A 47 12.64 -19.57 -2.91
N PHE A 48 12.10 -18.36 -2.91
CA PHE A 48 12.46 -17.33 -1.94
C PHE A 48 12.21 -17.79 -0.50
N LEU A 49 10.99 -18.27 -0.20
CA LEU A 49 10.62 -18.72 1.15
C LEU A 49 11.39 -19.97 1.58
N THR A 50 11.62 -20.92 0.67
CA THR A 50 12.35 -22.17 0.99
C THR A 50 13.84 -21.94 1.25
N ASN A 51 14.44 -20.88 0.70
CA ASN A 51 15.80 -20.46 1.02
C ASN A 51 15.89 -19.57 2.28
N GLY A 52 14.82 -19.51 3.09
CA GLY A 52 14.78 -18.74 4.33
C GLY A 52 14.50 -17.25 4.12
N GLY A 53 14.09 -16.85 2.91
CA GLY A 53 13.70 -15.49 2.59
C GLY A 53 12.51 -15.03 3.41
N ARG A 54 12.54 -13.77 3.84
CA ARG A 54 11.51 -13.16 4.69
C ARG A 54 11.04 -11.87 4.07
N TRP A 55 9.78 -11.52 4.29
CA TRP A 55 9.24 -10.26 3.83
C TRP A 55 8.48 -9.57 4.94
N PHE A 56 8.57 -8.25 4.98
CA PHE A 56 7.85 -7.40 5.92
C PHE A 56 7.74 -6.00 5.35
N VAL A 57 6.97 -5.15 6.02
CA VAL A 57 6.71 -3.79 5.59
C VAL A 57 7.35 -2.82 6.58
N VAL A 58 8.02 -1.79 6.06
CA VAL A 58 8.57 -0.72 6.90
C VAL A 58 7.43 0.08 7.51
N GLU A 59 7.41 0.19 8.84
CA GLU A 59 6.36 0.89 9.58
C GLU A 59 6.81 2.24 10.17
N THR A 60 8.12 2.49 10.26
CA THR A 60 8.70 3.69 10.86
C THR A 60 9.59 4.43 9.85
N PRO A 61 9.72 5.76 9.96
CA PRO A 61 10.50 6.57 9.02
C PRO A 61 12.02 6.55 9.30
N SER A 62 12.55 5.58 10.05
CA SER A 62 13.95 5.61 10.51
C SER A 62 14.98 5.47 9.38
N MET A 63 14.59 4.84 8.27
CA MET A 63 15.42 4.69 7.07
C MET A 63 15.26 5.82 6.05
N GLY A 64 14.36 6.78 6.29
CA GLY A 64 14.13 7.92 5.40
C GLY A 64 13.89 7.50 3.95
N GLU A 65 14.53 8.18 3.01
CA GLU A 65 14.43 7.92 1.57
C GLU A 65 14.98 6.54 1.14
N ALA A 66 15.88 5.93 1.92
CA ALA A 66 16.46 4.63 1.56
C ALA A 66 15.44 3.49 1.67
N ALA A 67 14.51 3.59 2.62
CA ALA A 67 13.36 2.70 2.73
C ALA A 67 12.20 3.43 3.42
N PRO A 68 11.41 4.21 2.65
CA PRO A 68 10.30 4.97 3.22
C PRO A 68 9.21 4.07 3.81
N VAL A 69 8.31 4.66 4.61
CA VAL A 69 7.21 3.91 5.25
C VAL A 69 6.30 3.28 4.20
N GLY A 70 5.96 2.00 4.39
CA GLY A 70 5.22 1.22 3.41
C GLY A 70 6.07 0.58 2.32
N THR A 71 7.40 0.67 2.42
CA THR A 71 8.31 -0.15 1.60
C THR A 71 8.15 -1.63 1.94
N LEU A 72 7.99 -2.48 0.91
CA LEU A 72 8.11 -3.92 1.05
C LEU A 72 9.60 -4.29 1.05
N VAL A 73 10.03 -4.93 2.13
CA VAL A 73 11.38 -5.45 2.27
C VAL A 73 11.35 -6.95 1.96
N LEU A 74 12.21 -7.39 1.04
CA LEU A 74 12.50 -8.80 0.81
C LEU A 74 13.92 -9.09 1.30
N ASP A 75 14.00 -9.81 2.40
CA ASP A 75 15.24 -10.17 3.08
C ASP A 75 15.68 -11.58 2.76
N MET A 76 16.99 -11.77 2.72
CA MET A 76 17.63 -13.08 2.71
C MET A 76 18.53 -13.25 3.92
N PRO A 77 18.64 -14.47 4.49
CA PRO A 77 19.59 -14.75 5.56
C PRO A 77 21.03 -14.44 5.13
N VAL A 78 21.80 -13.80 6.02
CA VAL A 78 23.19 -13.40 5.77
C VAL A 78 24.10 -13.80 6.92
N GLN A 79 25.39 -13.94 6.62
CA GLN A 79 26.43 -14.12 7.62
C GLN A 79 27.05 -12.76 7.99
N ALA A 80 27.29 -12.52 9.26
CA ALA A 80 27.93 -11.33 9.79
C ALA A 80 29.28 -11.06 9.13
N SER A 81 30.03 -12.11 8.80
CA SER A 81 31.32 -12.02 8.09
C SER A 81 31.22 -11.49 6.65
N SER A 82 30.03 -11.56 6.04
CA SER A 82 29.78 -11.05 4.69
C SER A 82 29.35 -9.58 4.68
N LEU A 83 28.93 -9.05 5.84
CA LEU A 83 28.44 -7.68 5.99
C LEU A 83 29.57 -6.66 6.04
N ARG A 84 29.27 -5.46 5.58
CA ARG A 84 30.18 -4.33 5.52
C ARG A 84 29.52 -3.07 6.07
N ILE A 85 30.37 -2.12 6.48
CA ILE A 85 29.90 -0.77 6.82
C ILE A 85 29.20 -0.17 5.59
N GLY A 86 28.00 0.35 5.80
CA GLY A 86 27.12 0.88 4.75
C GLY A 86 26.01 -0.07 4.31
N ASP A 87 26.10 -1.36 4.63
CA ASP A 87 25.02 -2.32 4.30
C ASP A 87 23.78 -2.05 5.16
N ILE A 88 22.60 -2.28 4.59
CA ILE A 88 21.35 -2.29 5.34
C ILE A 88 21.16 -3.71 5.87
N VAL A 89 20.77 -3.84 7.13
CA VAL A 89 20.56 -5.13 7.76
C VAL A 89 19.29 -5.10 8.59
N SER A 90 18.61 -6.24 8.61
CA SER A 90 17.43 -6.44 9.42
C SER A 90 17.74 -7.38 10.57
N TYR A 91 17.38 -6.98 11.77
CA TYR A 91 17.76 -7.65 13.00
C TYR A 91 16.66 -7.58 14.05
N ARG A 92 16.75 -8.46 15.04
CA ARG A 92 15.88 -8.50 16.22
C ARG A 92 16.73 -8.45 17.47
N THR A 93 16.21 -7.80 18.50
CA THR A 93 16.90 -7.68 19.77
C THR A 93 16.20 -8.52 20.83
N ALA A 94 16.94 -8.97 21.83
CA ALA A 94 16.35 -9.70 22.97
C ALA A 94 15.35 -8.85 23.77
N ALA A 95 15.48 -7.52 23.70
CA ALA A 95 14.56 -6.58 24.34
C ALA A 95 13.16 -6.62 23.71
N ASN A 96 13.07 -6.77 22.38
CA ASN A 96 11.82 -6.84 21.63
C ASN A 96 11.92 -7.94 20.54
N PRO A 97 11.77 -9.23 20.90
CA PRO A 97 11.98 -10.34 19.97
C PRO A 97 10.94 -10.38 18.83
N ASP A 98 9.77 -9.76 19.03
CA ASP A 98 8.69 -9.70 18.03
C ASP A 98 8.87 -8.56 17.03
N VAL A 99 9.78 -7.62 17.30
CA VAL A 99 10.00 -6.44 16.45
C VAL A 99 11.25 -6.61 15.62
N THR A 100 11.12 -6.48 14.30
CA THR A 100 12.25 -6.48 13.38
C THR A 100 12.63 -5.06 13.02
N TYR A 101 13.87 -4.68 13.31
CA TYR A 101 14.45 -3.39 12.93
C TYR A 101 15.23 -3.55 11.64
N THR A 102 15.24 -2.52 10.80
CA THR A 102 16.02 -2.50 9.54
C THR A 102 16.80 -1.21 9.50
N HIS A 103 18.12 -1.28 9.67
CA HIS A 103 19.00 -0.11 9.80
C HIS A 103 20.33 -0.31 9.07
N ARG A 104 21.06 0.77 8.86
CA ARG A 104 22.35 0.73 8.16
C ARG A 104 23.50 0.49 9.13
N ILE A 105 24.42 -0.38 8.76
CA ILE A 105 25.64 -0.66 9.53
C ILE A 105 26.55 0.57 9.43
N VAL A 106 26.91 1.12 10.58
CA VAL A 106 27.79 2.30 10.69
C VAL A 106 29.18 1.93 11.21
N ALA A 107 29.31 0.82 11.94
CA ALA A 107 30.59 0.32 12.42
C ALA A 107 30.54 -1.19 12.61
N ILE A 108 31.71 -1.82 12.45
CA ILE A 108 31.95 -3.22 12.79
C ILE A 108 33.22 -3.26 13.64
N ASP A 109 33.12 -3.78 14.85
CA ASP A 109 34.23 -3.90 15.79
C ASP A 109 35.22 -4.99 15.35
N PRO A 110 36.49 -4.93 15.79
CA PRO A 110 37.48 -5.99 15.50
C PRO A 110 37.04 -7.38 15.97
N ASP A 111 36.24 -7.44 17.05
CA ASP A 111 35.73 -8.67 17.66
C ASP A 111 34.45 -9.19 16.95
N GLY A 112 34.01 -8.50 15.88
CA GLY A 112 32.85 -8.89 15.06
C GLY A 112 31.50 -8.30 15.52
N GLY A 113 31.50 -7.39 16.51
CA GLY A 113 30.30 -6.67 16.93
C GLY A 113 29.82 -5.69 15.86
N ILE A 114 28.54 -5.72 15.49
CA ILE A 114 27.97 -4.86 14.45
C ILE A 114 27.13 -3.76 15.10
N HIS A 115 27.36 -2.51 14.68
CA HIS A 115 26.58 -1.35 15.13
C HIS A 115 25.77 -0.79 13.98
N ALA A 116 24.46 -0.68 14.19
CA ALA A 116 23.52 -0.16 13.20
C ALA A 116 22.95 1.19 13.63
N ARG A 117 22.46 1.94 12.65
CA ARG A 117 21.78 3.21 12.83
C ARG A 117 20.76 3.42 11.71
N GLY A 118 19.55 3.85 12.06
CA GLY A 118 18.60 4.33 11.05
C GLY A 118 19.14 5.57 10.34
N ASP A 119 19.00 5.64 9.02
CA ASP A 119 19.59 6.72 8.21
C ASP A 119 19.16 8.13 8.66
N VAL A 120 17.97 8.25 9.26
CA VAL A 120 17.44 9.52 9.80
C VAL A 120 17.74 9.69 11.29
N ASN A 121 18.09 8.62 11.99
CA ASN A 121 18.28 8.67 13.43
C ASN A 121 19.58 9.42 13.77
N GLY A 122 19.50 10.36 14.72
CA GLY A 122 20.66 11.14 15.17
C GLY A 122 21.67 10.37 16.04
N ALA A 123 21.30 9.19 16.52
CA ALA A 123 22.12 8.35 17.40
C ALA A 123 22.19 6.91 16.89
N VAL A 124 23.33 6.25 17.13
CA VAL A 124 23.53 4.82 16.89
C VAL A 124 22.60 4.02 17.80
N ASP A 125 22.11 2.89 17.31
CA ASP A 125 21.27 2.02 18.12
C ASP A 125 22.06 1.51 19.35
N PRO A 126 21.43 1.36 20.52
CA PRO A 126 22.13 1.06 21.77
C PRO A 126 22.65 -0.39 21.87
N TRP A 127 22.42 -1.22 20.85
CA TRP A 127 22.74 -2.65 20.87
C TRP A 127 23.92 -2.95 19.96
N THR A 128 24.85 -3.75 20.49
CA THR A 128 25.87 -4.42 19.67
C THR A 128 25.28 -5.71 19.14
N LEU A 129 25.16 -5.81 17.81
CA LEU A 129 24.53 -6.93 17.13
C LEU A 129 25.55 -8.04 16.87
N THR A 130 25.13 -9.27 17.11
CA THR A 130 25.89 -10.49 16.77
C THR A 130 25.12 -11.28 15.70
N GLN A 131 25.70 -12.38 15.20
CA GLN A 131 25.08 -13.26 14.20
C GLN A 131 23.66 -13.72 14.61
N GLU A 132 23.40 -13.93 15.90
CA GLU A 132 22.09 -14.42 16.38
C GLU A 132 20.99 -13.36 16.34
N ASN A 133 21.37 -12.07 16.31
CA ASN A 133 20.43 -10.98 16.19
C ASN A 133 20.02 -10.75 14.73
N LEU A 134 20.86 -11.16 13.77
CA LEU A 134 20.63 -10.93 12.35
C LEU A 134 19.49 -11.80 11.82
N VAL A 135 18.51 -11.16 11.22
CA VAL A 135 17.43 -11.82 10.48
C VAL A 135 17.84 -12.03 9.03
N GLY A 136 18.42 -10.99 8.43
CA GLY A 136 18.77 -10.99 7.01
C GLY A 136 19.29 -9.63 6.56
N ALA A 137 19.63 -9.55 5.27
CA ALA A 137 19.83 -8.29 4.59
C ALA A 137 18.83 -8.17 3.43
N PRO A 138 18.33 -6.96 3.14
CA PRO A 138 17.37 -6.74 2.07
C PRO A 138 18.05 -6.96 0.71
N VAL A 139 17.52 -7.90 -0.05
CA VAL A 139 17.89 -8.11 -1.46
C VAL A 139 17.07 -7.21 -2.38
N LEU A 140 15.87 -6.82 -1.94
CA LEU A 140 15.00 -5.91 -2.67
C LEU A 140 14.21 -5.04 -1.70
N LEU A 141 14.21 -3.73 -1.99
CA LEU A 141 13.37 -2.74 -1.35
C LEU A 141 12.42 -2.20 -2.41
N VAL A 142 11.12 -2.41 -2.22
CA VAL A 142 10.10 -1.91 -3.16
C VAL A 142 9.23 -0.89 -2.43
N PRO A 143 9.52 0.42 -2.57
CA PRO A 143 8.69 1.47 -1.99
C PRO A 143 7.23 1.31 -2.36
N HIS A 144 6.34 1.72 -1.45
CA HIS A 144 4.88 1.73 -1.60
C HIS A 144 4.18 0.37 -1.72
N LEU A 145 4.86 -0.69 -2.19
CA LEU A 145 4.25 -2.00 -2.41
C LEU A 145 3.75 -2.64 -1.10
N GLY A 146 4.39 -2.33 0.03
CA GLY A 146 3.98 -2.80 1.35
C GLY A 146 2.58 -2.31 1.76
N TRP A 147 2.12 -1.16 1.25
CA TRP A 147 0.75 -0.70 1.49
C TRP A 147 -0.31 -1.63 0.91
N LEU A 148 -0.04 -2.29 -0.24
CA LEU A 148 -0.96 -3.28 -0.80
C LEU A 148 -1.09 -4.50 0.12
N PHE A 149 0.02 -4.99 0.68
CA PHE A 149 0.02 -6.10 1.63
C PHE A 149 -0.69 -5.74 2.94
N ARG A 150 -0.49 -4.51 3.45
CA ARG A 150 -1.20 -4.02 4.64
C ARG A 150 -2.70 -3.84 4.40
N ALA A 151 -3.09 -3.42 3.19
CA ALA A 151 -4.50 -3.26 2.82
C ALA A 151 -5.20 -4.59 2.53
N ALA A 152 -4.47 -5.62 2.09
CA ALA A 152 -5.05 -6.88 1.63
C ALA A 152 -6.06 -7.53 2.59
N PRO A 153 -5.82 -7.62 3.92
CA PRO A 153 -6.80 -8.18 4.86
C PRO A 153 -8.11 -7.36 4.92
N ILE A 154 -8.00 -6.03 4.98
CA ILE A 154 -9.17 -5.13 5.02
C ILE A 154 -9.97 -5.25 3.71
N LEU A 155 -9.27 -5.23 2.58
CA LEU A 155 -9.88 -5.37 1.26
C LEU A 155 -10.55 -6.73 1.09
N LEU A 156 -9.92 -7.81 1.55
CA LEU A 156 -10.48 -9.17 1.49
C LEU A 156 -11.75 -9.26 2.32
N VAL A 157 -11.70 -8.87 3.60
CA VAL A 157 -12.85 -8.94 4.50
C VAL A 157 -13.99 -8.05 4.01
N GLY A 158 -13.71 -6.81 3.62
CA GLY A 158 -14.72 -5.91 3.08
C GLY A 158 -15.33 -6.42 1.78
N THR A 159 -14.52 -6.96 0.86
CA THR A 159 -15.03 -7.55 -0.40
C THR A 159 -15.93 -8.75 -0.13
N LEU A 160 -15.53 -9.65 0.76
CA LEU A 160 -16.34 -10.82 1.15
C LEU A 160 -17.66 -10.40 1.79
N LEU A 161 -17.64 -9.40 2.67
CA LEU A 161 -18.84 -8.84 3.29
C LEU A 161 -19.79 -8.25 2.24
N ILE A 162 -19.28 -7.42 1.34
CA ILE A 162 -20.08 -6.85 0.24
C ILE A 162 -20.65 -7.96 -0.65
N TRP A 163 -19.88 -8.99 -0.96
CA TRP A 163 -20.36 -10.14 -1.74
C TRP A 163 -21.49 -10.90 -1.04
N ALA A 164 -21.38 -11.12 0.28
CA ALA A 164 -22.41 -11.76 1.07
C ALA A 164 -23.69 -10.92 1.13
N LEU A 165 -23.59 -9.63 1.47
CA LEU A 165 -24.73 -8.72 1.57
C LEU A 165 -25.45 -8.53 0.23
N THR A 166 -24.70 -8.50 -0.87
CA THR A 166 -25.27 -8.31 -2.21
C THR A 166 -25.77 -9.62 -2.86
N SER A 167 -25.54 -10.77 -2.23
CA SER A 167 -25.93 -12.08 -2.78
C SER A 167 -27.45 -12.28 -2.86
N VAL A 168 -28.21 -11.61 -1.99
CA VAL A 168 -29.70 -11.64 -1.95
C VAL A 168 -30.32 -11.00 -3.19
N PHE A 169 -29.62 -10.10 -3.88
CA PHE A 169 -30.14 -9.43 -5.06
C PHE A 169 -30.00 -10.32 -6.30
N THR A 170 -31.14 -10.71 -6.88
CA THR A 170 -31.20 -11.48 -8.13
C THR A 170 -30.90 -10.62 -9.36
N ASP A 171 -31.24 -9.33 -9.30
CA ASP A 171 -30.97 -8.38 -10.39
C ASP A 171 -29.46 -8.16 -10.56
N ARG A 172 -28.97 -8.40 -11.78
CA ARG A 172 -27.55 -8.29 -12.11
C ARG A 172 -27.06 -6.84 -12.06
N VAL A 173 -27.91 -5.88 -12.45
CA VAL A 173 -27.53 -4.47 -12.49
C VAL A 173 -27.40 -3.92 -11.07
N THR A 174 -28.43 -4.08 -10.24
CA THR A 174 -28.41 -3.68 -8.83
C THR A 174 -27.26 -4.35 -8.08
N ARG A 175 -27.07 -5.67 -8.24
CA ARG A 175 -25.96 -6.39 -7.61
C ARG A 175 -24.58 -5.91 -8.07
N GLY A 176 -24.42 -5.65 -9.37
CA GLY A 176 -23.18 -5.14 -9.94
C GLY A 176 -22.83 -3.75 -9.40
N SER A 177 -23.79 -2.83 -9.43
CA SER A 177 -23.64 -1.46 -8.94
C SER A 177 -23.34 -1.43 -7.44
N LEU A 178 -24.04 -2.22 -6.62
CA LEU A 178 -23.77 -2.32 -5.18
C LEU A 178 -22.39 -2.89 -4.88
N ARG A 179 -21.90 -3.85 -5.67
CA ARG A 179 -20.54 -4.40 -5.49
C ARG A 179 -19.45 -3.39 -5.83
N ILE A 180 -19.63 -2.59 -6.89
CA ILE A 180 -18.69 -1.52 -7.24
C ILE A 180 -18.67 -0.47 -6.13
N ALA A 181 -19.84 0.05 -5.74
CA ALA A 181 -19.94 1.05 -4.68
C ALA A 181 -19.36 0.54 -3.36
N GLY A 182 -19.68 -0.69 -2.97
CA GLY A 182 -19.15 -1.34 -1.77
C GLY A 182 -17.63 -1.56 -1.83
N SER A 183 -17.09 -1.96 -2.98
CA SER A 183 -15.65 -2.14 -3.15
C SER A 183 -14.91 -0.80 -3.06
N SER A 184 -15.45 0.27 -3.66
CA SER A 184 -14.92 1.63 -3.52
C SER A 184 -14.93 2.09 -2.07
N LEU A 185 -16.02 1.83 -1.34
CA LEU A 185 -16.11 2.18 0.09
C LEU A 185 -15.06 1.43 0.91
N THR A 186 -14.84 0.15 0.60
CA THR A 186 -13.83 -0.69 1.27
C THR A 186 -12.41 -0.14 1.02
N VAL A 187 -12.10 0.25 -0.22
CA VAL A 187 -10.81 0.88 -0.55
C VAL A 187 -10.64 2.21 0.18
N SER A 188 -11.66 3.07 0.20
CA SER A 188 -11.64 4.34 0.92
C SER A 188 -11.46 4.14 2.43
N TYR A 189 -12.13 3.13 3.01
CA TYR A 189 -11.96 2.78 4.42
C TYR A 189 -10.55 2.28 4.72
N ALA A 190 -9.99 1.41 3.89
CA ALA A 190 -8.61 0.94 4.02
C ALA A 190 -7.62 2.11 3.96
N ALA A 191 -7.80 3.04 3.01
CA ALA A 191 -6.99 4.25 2.91
C ALA A 191 -7.12 5.16 4.14
N PHE A 192 -8.32 5.29 4.70
CA PHE A 192 -8.55 6.09 5.91
C PHE A 192 -7.83 5.50 7.14
N VAL A 193 -7.91 4.18 7.32
CA VAL A 193 -7.29 3.48 8.46
C VAL A 193 -5.77 3.46 8.33
N LEU A 194 -5.24 3.13 7.16
CA LEU A 194 -3.80 2.95 6.94
C LEU A 194 -3.06 4.26 6.68
N LYS A 195 -3.76 5.33 6.27
CA LYS A 195 -3.19 6.63 5.90
C LYS A 195 -1.95 6.52 4.99
N PRO A 196 -2.02 5.78 3.86
CA PRO A 196 -0.86 5.52 3.03
C PRO A 196 -0.38 6.77 2.27
N PHE A 197 -1.28 7.72 2.02
CA PHE A 197 -1.03 8.84 1.11
C PHE A 197 -0.30 10.01 1.78
N VAL A 198 -0.71 10.37 3.00
CA VAL A 198 -0.21 11.54 3.71
C VAL A 198 -0.06 11.16 5.16
N ASN A 199 1.19 11.13 5.63
CA ASN A 199 1.50 10.96 7.03
C ASN A 199 2.79 11.73 7.32
N VAL A 200 2.86 12.33 8.49
CA VAL A 200 3.94 13.20 8.92
C VAL A 200 4.31 12.78 10.32
N THR A 201 5.55 12.34 10.51
CA THR A 201 6.03 11.81 11.79
C THR A 201 7.14 12.69 12.31
N THR A 202 6.98 13.22 13.53
CA THR A 202 7.99 14.05 14.20
C THR A 202 9.00 13.14 14.89
N ILE A 203 10.29 13.32 14.59
CA ILE A 203 11.38 12.47 15.09
C ILE A 203 12.04 13.08 16.33
N SER A 204 12.14 14.41 16.38
CA SER A 204 12.68 15.11 17.55
C SER A 204 12.12 16.52 17.66
N ASN A 205 11.95 16.98 18.90
CA ASN A 205 11.64 18.37 19.23
C ASN A 205 12.79 18.91 20.06
N THR A 206 13.61 19.78 19.47
CA THR A 206 14.67 20.49 20.18
C THR A 206 14.17 21.89 20.51
N SER A 207 14.03 22.17 21.81
CA SER A 207 13.62 23.48 22.30
C SER A 207 14.85 24.37 22.49
N ALA A 208 14.93 25.46 21.74
CA ALA A 208 15.89 26.54 21.96
C ALA A 208 15.17 27.72 22.63
N LYS A 209 15.89 28.62 23.32
CA LYS A 209 15.28 29.78 23.99
C LYS A 209 14.49 30.64 22.98
N GLY A 210 13.16 30.54 23.02
CA GLY A 210 12.25 31.30 22.16
C GLY A 210 11.90 30.68 20.81
N SER A 211 12.32 29.44 20.51
CA SER A 211 11.89 28.72 19.30
C SER A 211 11.96 27.21 19.49
N VAL A 212 11.08 26.46 18.83
CA VAL A 212 11.16 25.00 18.79
C VAL A 212 11.52 24.56 17.39
N GLU A 213 12.62 23.82 17.28
CA GLU A 213 13.03 23.16 16.05
C GLU A 213 12.49 21.72 16.09
N ALA A 214 11.52 21.44 15.22
CA ALA A 214 10.97 20.11 15.04
C ALA A 214 11.61 19.46 13.81
N THR A 215 12.20 18.27 13.99
CA THR A 215 12.63 17.45 12.86
C THR A 215 11.50 16.51 12.48
N VAL A 216 11.07 16.58 11.23
CA VAL A 216 9.86 15.93 10.73
C VAL A 216 10.20 15.13 9.48
N VAL A 217 9.59 13.96 9.33
CA VAL A 217 9.74 13.15 8.12
C VAL A 217 8.39 12.90 7.47
N SER A 218 8.36 13.00 6.15
CA SER A 218 7.21 12.56 5.36
C SER A 218 7.18 11.03 5.33
N SER A 219 6.11 10.44 5.85
CA SER A 219 5.89 8.99 5.91
C SER A 219 4.72 8.53 5.01
N GLY A 220 4.21 9.44 4.16
CA GLY A 220 3.19 9.14 3.16
C GLY A 220 3.75 9.12 1.74
N MET A 221 3.04 8.45 0.83
CA MET A 221 3.46 8.33 -0.58
C MET A 221 3.45 9.65 -1.36
N PHE A 222 2.63 10.63 -0.96
CA PHE A 222 2.53 11.89 -1.67
C PHE A 222 3.43 12.95 -1.07
N PRO A 223 3.98 13.84 -1.91
CA PRO A 223 4.72 14.99 -1.43
C PRO A 223 3.82 15.89 -0.58
N VAL A 224 4.41 16.41 0.50
CA VAL A 224 3.71 17.21 1.51
C VAL A 224 4.43 18.54 1.67
N ARG A 225 3.66 19.62 1.67
CA ARG A 225 4.13 20.93 2.14
C ARG A 225 3.73 21.09 3.60
N ILE A 226 4.71 21.39 4.44
CA ILE A 226 4.51 21.70 5.86
C ILE A 226 4.71 23.19 6.04
N ASP A 227 3.64 23.86 6.45
CA ASP A 227 3.61 25.29 6.77
C ASP A 227 3.61 25.46 8.30
N ALA A 228 4.70 26.00 8.85
CA ALA A 228 4.74 26.41 10.25
C ALA A 228 4.21 27.83 10.41
N VAL A 229 3.21 28.00 11.28
CA VAL A 229 2.68 29.32 11.63
C VAL A 229 3.80 30.13 12.31
N GLY A 230 4.21 31.25 11.70
CA GLY A 230 5.31 32.09 12.18
C GLY A 230 6.72 31.52 11.92
N GLY A 231 6.86 30.53 11.03
CA GLY A 231 8.13 29.86 10.72
C GLY A 231 8.40 29.69 9.23
N ASN A 232 9.29 28.73 8.90
CA ASN A 232 9.62 28.39 7.52
C ASN A 232 8.65 27.34 6.95
N THR A 233 8.39 27.42 5.65
CA THR A 233 7.71 26.37 4.88
C THR A 233 8.73 25.36 4.36
N VAL A 234 8.43 24.07 4.50
CA VAL A 234 9.28 22.98 3.99
C VAL A 234 8.45 22.07 3.09
N HIS A 235 8.97 21.78 1.90
CA HIS A 235 8.43 20.78 0.99
C HIS A 235 9.19 19.47 1.23
N LEU A 236 8.46 18.37 1.42
CA LEU A 236 9.05 17.06 1.69
C LEU A 236 8.52 16.02 0.71
N VAL A 237 9.44 15.27 0.12
CA VAL A 237 9.14 14.03 -0.63
C VAL A 237 9.16 12.80 0.30
N ASP A 238 8.72 11.64 -0.20
CA ASP A 238 8.59 10.42 0.60
C ASP A 238 9.93 10.01 1.24
N GLY A 239 9.96 9.93 2.58
CA GLY A 239 11.16 9.64 3.35
C GLY A 239 12.10 10.82 3.59
N GLU A 240 11.85 12.00 3.03
CA GLU A 240 12.71 13.18 3.20
C GLU A 240 12.58 13.77 4.61
N VAL A 241 13.70 14.25 5.15
CA VAL A 241 13.80 14.86 6.48
C VAL A 241 13.79 16.37 6.39
N GLY A 242 12.74 16.99 6.94
CA GLY A 242 12.62 18.43 7.07
C GLY A 242 12.90 18.92 8.48
N ARG A 243 13.54 20.09 8.60
CA ARG A 243 13.60 20.82 9.88
C ARG A 243 12.70 22.04 9.79
N VAL A 244 11.80 22.14 10.77
CA VAL A 244 10.83 23.22 10.84
C VAL A 244 11.06 23.98 12.15
N THR A 245 11.46 25.24 12.03
CA THR A 245 11.64 26.15 13.17
C THR A 245 10.36 26.94 13.38
N ILE A 246 9.78 26.81 14.57
CA ILE A 246 8.55 27.50 14.96
C ILE A 246 8.90 28.61 15.96
N HIS A 247 8.63 29.86 15.56
CA HIS A 247 8.99 31.05 16.35
C HIS A 247 7.83 31.61 17.19
N GLU A 248 6.58 31.20 16.94
CA GLU A 248 5.41 31.69 17.67
C GLU A 248 4.65 30.57 18.40
N LEU A 249 4.41 30.77 19.69
CA LEU A 249 3.44 30.00 20.45
C LEU A 249 2.04 30.52 20.10
N THR A 250 1.14 29.63 19.68
CA THR A 250 -0.30 29.94 19.62
C THR A 250 -0.77 30.40 21.01
N HIS A 251 -1.84 31.19 21.10
CA HIS A 251 -2.40 31.72 22.36
C HIS A 251 -2.66 30.65 23.46
N ASN A 252 -2.69 29.36 23.10
CA ASN A 252 -2.87 28.20 24.00
C ASN A 252 -1.58 27.41 24.28
N GLY A 253 -0.40 27.91 23.87
CA GLY A 253 0.89 27.26 24.09
C GLY A 253 1.14 26.00 23.25
N GLN A 254 0.39 25.81 22.17
CA GLN A 254 0.54 24.69 21.24
C GLN A 254 1.17 25.13 19.92
N TYR A 255 2.03 24.27 19.36
CA TYR A 255 2.60 24.45 18.03
C TYR A 255 1.64 23.88 16.98
N GLN A 256 1.15 24.71 16.06
CA GLN A 256 0.29 24.27 14.96
C GLN A 256 1.12 24.10 13.69
N LEU A 257 1.15 22.89 13.16
CA LEU A 257 1.74 22.56 11.87
C LEU A 257 0.59 22.23 10.91
N MET A 258 0.50 22.95 9.80
CA MET A 258 -0.44 22.59 8.73
C MET A 258 0.32 21.77 7.69
N SER A 259 -0.20 20.57 7.42
CA SER A 259 0.32 19.67 6.39
C SER A 259 -0.67 19.66 5.24
N ASN A 260 -0.20 20.08 4.06
CA ASN A 260 -0.99 20.13 2.84
C ASN A 260 -0.39 19.20 1.80
N ILE A 261 -1.23 18.50 1.04
CA ILE A 261 -0.81 17.72 -0.13
C ILE A 261 -0.27 18.68 -1.19
N ASP A 262 0.94 18.42 -1.68
CA ASP A 262 1.60 19.27 -2.66
C ASP A 262 1.78 18.54 -4.00
N LEU A 263 0.66 18.15 -4.60
CA LEU A 263 0.64 17.53 -5.94
C LEU A 263 0.69 18.59 -7.03
N ASP A 264 1.39 18.27 -8.10
CA ASP A 264 1.36 19.04 -9.34
C ASP A 264 -0.02 18.90 -10.03
N PRO A 265 -0.34 19.74 -11.04
CA PRO A 265 -1.63 19.67 -11.73
C PRO A 265 -1.92 18.29 -12.34
N ILE A 266 -0.90 17.55 -12.78
CA ILE A 266 -1.05 16.20 -13.33
C ILE A 266 -1.40 15.21 -12.20
N GLY A 267 -0.73 15.30 -11.05
CA GLY A 267 -1.04 14.51 -9.86
C GLY A 267 -2.48 14.71 -9.38
N TRP A 268 -2.95 15.96 -9.35
CA TRP A 268 -4.35 16.26 -9.04
C TRP A 268 -5.32 15.67 -10.07
N ALA A 269 -5.03 15.80 -11.37
CA ALA A 269 -5.87 15.22 -12.43
C ALA A 269 -5.93 13.68 -12.32
N ALA A 270 -4.80 13.03 -12.05
CA ALA A 270 -4.73 11.58 -11.87
C ALA A 270 -5.52 11.11 -10.63
N LEU A 271 -5.42 11.82 -9.51
CA LEU A 271 -6.17 11.52 -8.30
C LEU A 271 -7.68 11.65 -8.53
N ILE A 272 -8.12 12.73 -9.19
CA ILE A 272 -9.54 12.92 -9.56
C ILE A 272 -10.00 11.79 -10.49
N ALA A 273 -9.20 11.45 -11.51
CA ALA A 273 -9.53 10.36 -12.43
C ALA A 273 -9.69 9.01 -11.71
N ALA A 274 -8.78 8.69 -10.77
CA ALA A 274 -8.87 7.48 -9.96
C ALA A 274 -10.14 7.45 -9.10
N CYS A 275 -10.50 8.57 -8.47
CA CYS A 275 -11.74 8.71 -7.69
C CYS A 275 -13.03 8.58 -8.53
N LEU A 276 -12.96 8.88 -9.84
CA LEU A 276 -14.11 8.75 -10.76
C LEU A 276 -14.28 7.34 -11.33
N LEU A 277 -13.29 6.45 -11.23
CA LEU A 277 -13.37 5.08 -11.77
C LEU A 277 -14.60 4.30 -11.31
N PRO A 278 -14.98 4.28 -10.01
CA PRO A 278 -16.17 3.56 -9.57
C PRO A 278 -17.46 4.05 -10.25
N LEU A 279 -17.59 5.37 -10.45
CA LEU A 279 -18.73 5.96 -11.13
C LEU A 279 -18.77 5.51 -12.61
N LEU A 280 -17.64 5.53 -13.29
CA LEU A 280 -17.52 5.09 -14.69
C LEU A 280 -17.90 3.61 -14.85
N PHE A 281 -17.46 2.74 -13.92
CA PHE A 281 -17.83 1.33 -13.95
C PHE A 281 -19.33 1.10 -13.70
N CYS A 282 -19.94 1.84 -12.78
CA CYS A 282 -21.40 1.78 -12.56
C CYS A 282 -22.18 2.17 -13.83
N LEU A 283 -21.77 3.26 -14.50
CA LEU A 283 -22.39 3.71 -15.75
C LEU A 283 -22.24 2.68 -16.88
N ALA A 284 -21.08 2.00 -16.96
CA ALA A 284 -20.83 0.95 -17.94
C ALA A 284 -21.75 -0.26 -17.74
N ILE A 285 -21.99 -0.68 -16.49
CA ILE A 285 -22.91 -1.79 -16.18
C ILE A 285 -24.35 -1.42 -16.54
N GLY A 286 -24.79 -0.20 -16.21
CA GLY A 286 -26.16 0.26 -16.50
C GLY A 286 -26.50 0.36 -18.00
N ARG A 287 -25.50 0.51 -18.88
CA ARG A 287 -25.70 0.60 -20.34
C ARG A 287 -26.00 -0.74 -21.03
N VAL A 288 -25.76 -1.88 -20.38
CA VAL A 288 -25.85 -3.21 -21.02
C VAL A 288 -27.29 -3.74 -21.08
N GLU A 289 -28.25 -3.14 -20.38
CA GLU A 289 -29.68 -3.43 -20.54
C GLU A 289 -30.30 -2.54 -21.64
N THR A 290 -30.24 -3.00 -22.88
CA THR A 290 -31.19 -2.53 -23.89
C THR A 290 -32.58 -2.99 -23.47
N VAL A 291 -33.44 -2.04 -23.09
CA VAL A 291 -34.88 -2.24 -22.91
C VAL A 291 -35.39 -3.05 -24.10
N ARG A 292 -35.81 -4.31 -23.88
CA ARG A 292 -36.61 -4.99 -24.91
C ARG A 292 -37.90 -4.19 -25.03
N ALA A 293 -38.14 -3.63 -26.21
CA ALA A 293 -39.44 -3.06 -26.54
C ALA A 293 -40.49 -4.15 -26.36
N THR A 294 -41.39 -3.94 -25.40
CA THR A 294 -42.65 -4.68 -25.25
C THR A 294 -43.63 -4.24 -26.31
#